data_AF-A0A099ZNA5-F1
#
_entry.id   AF-A0A099ZNA5-F1
#
_cell.length_a   1.000
_cell.length_b   1.000
_cell.length_c   1.000
_cell.angle_alpha   90.00
_cell.angle_beta   90.00
_cell.angle_gamma   90.00
#
_symmetry.space_group_name_H-M   'P 1'
#
loop_
_entity.id
_entity.type
_entity.pdbx_description
1 polymer ?
#
loop_
_entity_poly.entity_id
_entity_poly.type
_entity_poly.pdbx_seq_one_letter_code
_entity_poly.pdbx_strand_id
1 'polypeptide(L)'
;YTYSTAARNHLSTEELVVALGSEVGALPKHAVQVIRHVWNEQGKAVSASEDARDMDTVGQFIDISWKLGVAMSSDTCRSLKYPYVTVTLKVAEPSGQITNKSFEMTVPQFKNFSRQFKEMAAVLETV
;
A
#
# COMPACT_ATOMS: atom_id res chain seq x y z
N TYR A 1 10.17 24.18 -1.00
CA TYR A 1 9.22 23.29 -0.29
C TYR A 1 7.76 23.59 -0.68
N THR A 2 6.96 22.61 -1.12
CA THR A 2 5.53 22.78 -1.49
C THR A 2 4.59 22.15 -0.45
N TYR A 3 3.31 22.57 -0.42
CA TYR A 3 2.29 21.99 0.45
C TYR A 3 2.04 20.50 0.21
N SER A 4 2.23 20.02 -1.02
CA SER A 4 2.15 18.59 -1.34
C SER A 4 3.24 17.77 -0.64
N THR A 5 4.48 18.27 -0.60
CA THR A 5 5.57 17.62 0.14
C THR A 5 5.30 17.61 1.64
N ALA A 6 4.76 18.70 2.19
CA ALA A 6 4.37 18.78 3.59
C ALA A 6 3.25 17.78 3.94
N ALA A 7 2.28 17.62 3.03
CA ALA A 7 1.18 16.68 3.16
C ALA A 7 1.65 15.23 3.15
N ARG A 8 2.51 14.86 2.19
CA ARG A 8 3.09 13.51 2.08
C ARG A 8 3.94 13.13 3.30
N ASN A 9 4.56 14.10 3.95
CA ASN A 9 5.37 13.89 5.15
C ASN A 9 4.56 14.03 6.46
N HIS A 10 3.24 14.21 6.37
CA HIS A 10 2.34 14.43 7.52
C HIS A 10 2.82 15.52 8.49
N LEU A 11 3.40 16.61 7.96
CA LEU A 11 3.95 17.68 8.79
C LEU A 11 2.85 18.45 9.51
N SER A 12 3.07 18.71 10.79
CA SER A 12 2.34 19.72 11.54
C SER A 12 2.66 21.13 11.03
N THR A 13 1.80 22.08 11.39
CA THR A 13 1.97 23.48 10.99
C THR A 13 3.29 24.09 11.47
N GLU A 14 3.75 23.71 12.66
CA GLU A 14 5.02 24.21 13.20
C GLU A 14 6.22 23.59 12.48
N GLU A 15 6.16 22.29 12.16
CA GLU A 15 7.22 21.62 11.40
C GLU A 15 7.34 22.17 9.98
N LEU A 16 6.21 22.50 9.34
CA LEU A 16 6.20 23.15 8.04
C LEU A 16 6.88 24.52 8.07
N VAL A 17 6.59 25.34 9.08
CA VAL A 17 7.19 26.69 9.24
C VAL A 17 8.69 26.58 9.50
N VAL A 18 9.12 25.61 10.32
CA VAL A 18 10.54 25.34 10.57
C VAL A 18 11.25 24.89 9.29
N ALA A 19 10.68 23.93 8.55
CA ALA A 19 11.25 23.45 7.30
C ALA A 19 11.39 24.57 6.25
N LEU A 20 10.36 25.42 6.12
CA LEU A 20 10.39 26.58 5.23
C LEU A 20 11.44 27.61 5.65
N GLY A 21 11.59 27.86 6.95
CA GLY A 21 12.60 28.78 7.47
C GLY A 21 14.04 28.27 7.32
N SER A 22 14.24 26.95 7.25
CA SER A 22 15.56 26.36 6.99
C SER A 22 15.96 26.34 5.52
N GLU A 23 15.00 26.23 4.59
CA GLU A 23 15.28 26.16 3.15
C GLU A 23 15.17 27.50 2.41
N VAL A 24 14.25 28.35 2.84
CA VAL A 24 14.04 29.68 2.28
C VAL A 24 14.54 30.66 3.33
N GLY A 25 15.48 31.54 2.97
CA GLY A 25 15.98 32.58 3.89
C GLY A 25 14.84 33.37 4.56
N ALA A 26 15.14 34.06 5.66
CA ALA A 26 14.15 34.67 6.57
C ALA A 26 12.89 35.22 5.88
N LEU A 27 11.81 34.44 5.92
CA LEU A 27 10.52 34.82 5.37
C LEU A 27 9.91 35.98 6.18
N PRO A 28 9.28 36.97 5.53
CA PRO A 28 8.55 38.02 6.23
C PRO A 28 7.44 37.44 7.13
N LYS A 29 7.23 38.02 8.32
CA LYS A 29 6.26 37.52 9.30
C LYS A 29 4.84 37.34 8.73
N HIS A 30 4.40 38.27 7.88
CA HIS A 30 3.09 38.19 7.25
C HIS A 30 2.97 36.99 6.30
N ALA A 31 4.04 36.64 5.57
CA ALA A 31 4.07 35.48 4.70
C ALA A 31 3.95 34.18 5.52
N VAL A 32 4.66 34.09 6.65
CA VAL A 32 4.54 32.95 7.57
C VAL A 32 3.11 32.81 8.12
N GLN A 33 2.46 33.92 8.48
CA GLN A 33 1.07 33.89 8.96
C GLN A 33 0.08 33.41 7.90
N VAL A 34 0.23 33.87 6.65
CA VAL A 34 -0.60 33.39 5.53
C VAL A 34 -0.37 31.89 5.31
N ILE A 35 0.88 31.44 5.31
CA ILE A 35 1.21 30.03 5.11
C ILE A 35 0.59 29.16 6.20
N ARG A 36 0.68 29.61 7.47
CA ARG A 36 0.10 28.95 8.64
C ARG A 36 -1.42 28.84 8.51
N HIS A 37 -2.08 29.92 8.13
CA HIS A 37 -3.53 29.96 7.98
C HIS A 37 -4.00 29.02 6.87
N VAL A 38 -3.39 29.10 5.68
CA VAL A 38 -3.73 28.23 4.54
C VAL A 38 -3.47 26.76 4.88
N TRP A 39 -2.38 26.43 5.57
CA TRP A 39 -2.10 25.05 5.97
C TRP A 39 -3.11 24.52 7.00
N ASN A 40 -3.51 25.35 7.97
CA ASN A 40 -4.51 24.94 8.96
C ASN A 40 -5.89 24.71 8.34
N GLU A 41 -6.28 25.50 7.33
CA GLU A 41 -7.57 25.34 6.65
C GLU A 41 -7.57 24.23 5.60
N GLN A 42 -6.54 24.20 4.75
CA GLN A 42 -6.51 23.35 3.56
C GLN A 42 -5.61 22.12 3.70
N GLY A 43 -4.73 22.07 4.71
CA GLY A 43 -3.74 21.01 4.87
C GLY A 43 -4.37 19.62 4.94
N LYS A 44 -5.52 19.48 5.63
CA LYS A 44 -6.27 18.21 5.67
C LYS A 44 -6.77 17.78 4.30
N ALA A 45 -7.26 18.71 3.49
CA ALA A 45 -7.74 18.43 2.14
C ALA A 45 -6.58 18.05 1.20
N VAL A 46 -5.43 18.72 1.35
CA VAL A 46 -4.20 18.40 0.60
C VAL A 46 -3.67 17.02 1.01
N SER A 47 -3.62 16.70 2.31
CA SER A 47 -3.25 15.36 2.80
C SER A 47 -4.18 14.27 2.28
N ALA A 48 -5.50 14.46 2.37
CA ALA A 48 -6.46 13.49 1.83
C ALA A 48 -6.30 13.28 0.32
N SER A 49 -5.98 14.34 -0.43
CA SER A 49 -5.70 14.24 -1.86
C SER A 49 -4.38 13.53 -2.18
N GLU A 50 -3.34 13.72 -1.38
CA GLU A 50 -2.06 13.02 -1.58
C GLU A 50 -2.15 11.55 -1.15
N ASP A 51 -2.86 11.24 -0.06
CA ASP A 51 -3.13 9.86 0.37
C ASP A 51 -3.92 9.10 -0.71
N ALA A 52 -4.92 9.74 -1.33
CA ALA A 52 -5.64 9.17 -2.46
C ALA A 52 -4.73 8.91 -3.67
N ARG A 53 -3.78 9.81 -3.96
CA ARG A 53 -2.79 9.64 -5.05
C ARG A 53 -1.81 8.51 -4.77
N ASP A 54 -1.36 8.34 -3.52
CA ASP A 54 -0.49 7.21 -3.16
C ASP A 54 -1.28 5.88 -3.26
N MET A 55 -2.57 5.88 -2.88
CA MET A 55 -3.44 4.71 -3.03
C MET A 55 -3.69 4.33 -4.51
N ASP A 56 -3.72 5.31 -5.41
CA ASP A 56 -3.77 5.09 -6.87
C ASP A 56 -2.54 4.36 -7.40
N THR A 57 -1.41 4.33 -6.67
CA THR A 57 -0.21 3.57 -7.09
C THR A 57 -0.21 2.11 -6.66
N VAL A 58 -1.13 1.72 -5.77
CA VAL A 58 -1.24 0.34 -5.29
C VAL A 58 -2.23 -0.43 -6.17
N GLY A 59 -1.80 -1.59 -6.70
CA GLY A 59 -2.66 -2.44 -7.51
C GLY A 59 -3.88 -2.93 -6.72
N GLN A 60 -5.06 -2.91 -7.34
CA GLN A 60 -6.30 -3.36 -6.73
C GLN A 60 -6.43 -4.88 -6.85
N PHE A 61 -6.64 -5.54 -5.71
CA PHE A 61 -6.92 -6.97 -5.67
C PHE A 61 -8.33 -7.25 -6.21
N ILE A 62 -8.43 -8.05 -7.27
CA ILE A 62 -9.71 -8.37 -7.93
C ILE A 62 -10.24 -9.73 -7.48
N ASP A 63 -9.38 -10.76 -7.52
CA ASP A 63 -9.81 -12.14 -7.32
C ASP A 63 -8.65 -13.04 -6.85
N ILE A 64 -9.01 -14.13 -6.19
CA ILE A 64 -8.10 -15.21 -5.78
C ILE A 64 -8.68 -16.56 -6.22
N SER A 65 -7.86 -17.31 -6.95
CA SER A 65 -8.14 -18.71 -7.26
C SER A 65 -7.01 -19.58 -6.72
N TRP A 66 -7.33 -20.84 -6.42
CA TRP A 66 -6.35 -21.79 -5.93
C TRP A 66 -6.60 -23.19 -6.49
N LYS A 67 -5.54 -23.99 -6.57
CA LYS A 67 -5.59 -25.41 -6.93
C LYS A 67 -4.70 -26.22 -6.02
N LEU A 68 -5.15 -27.40 -5.62
CA LEU A 68 -4.34 -28.40 -4.92
C LEU A 68 -3.72 -29.33 -5.97
N GLY A 69 -2.39 -29.41 -5.98
CA GLY A 69 -1.63 -30.29 -6.85
C GLY A 69 -0.76 -31.26 -6.05
N VAL A 70 -0.28 -32.29 -6.72
CA VAL A 70 0.76 -33.19 -6.21
C VAL A 70 1.89 -33.14 -7.22
N ALA A 71 3.08 -32.76 -6.77
CA ALA A 71 4.25 -32.85 -7.63
C ALA A 71 4.61 -34.33 -7.75
N MET A 72 4.99 -34.76 -8.95
CA MET A 72 5.48 -36.12 -9.20
C MET A 72 6.96 -36.06 -9.53
N SER A 73 7.65 -37.18 -9.31
CA SER A 73 9.07 -37.30 -9.56
C SER A 73 9.44 -36.92 -11.00
N SER A 74 10.54 -36.20 -11.16
CA SER A 74 11.22 -35.99 -12.45
C SER A 74 12.55 -36.74 -12.48
N ASP A 75 13.17 -36.83 -13.66
CA ASP A 75 14.51 -37.42 -13.84
C ASP A 75 15.58 -36.73 -12.98
N THR A 76 15.34 -35.47 -12.59
CA THR A 76 16.19 -34.64 -11.74
C THR A 76 15.70 -34.54 -10.28
N CYS A 77 14.50 -35.04 -9.95
CA CYS A 77 13.96 -35.01 -8.59
C CYS A 77 13.08 -36.24 -8.31
N ARG A 78 13.71 -37.29 -7.79
CA ARG A 78 13.12 -38.64 -7.66
C ARG A 78 12.01 -38.80 -6.60
N SER A 79 11.77 -37.80 -5.75
CA SER A 79 10.91 -37.95 -4.55
C SER A 79 10.00 -36.76 -4.26
N LEU A 80 9.51 -36.05 -5.28
CA LEU A 80 8.37 -35.16 -5.09
C LEU A 80 7.12 -36.03 -4.96
N LYS A 81 6.73 -36.36 -3.73
CA LYS A 81 5.41 -36.93 -3.38
C LYS A 81 4.74 -36.02 -2.36
N TYR A 82 4.77 -34.72 -2.63
CA TYR A 82 4.30 -33.72 -1.68
C TYR A 82 3.16 -32.90 -2.29
N PRO A 83 2.01 -32.77 -1.59
CA PRO A 83 0.94 -31.91 -2.04
C PRO A 83 1.34 -30.44 -1.88
N TYR A 84 1.01 -29.64 -2.88
CA TYR A 84 1.21 -28.19 -2.85
C TYR A 84 -0.06 -27.49 -3.31
N VAL A 85 -0.23 -26.26 -2.86
CA VAL A 85 -1.31 -25.39 -3.31
C VAL A 85 -0.70 -24.31 -4.18
N THR A 86 -1.16 -24.18 -5.42
CA THR A 86 -0.90 -22.99 -6.23
C THR A 86 -2.01 -21.99 -5.98
N VAL A 87 -1.65 -20.76 -5.64
CA VAL A 87 -2.56 -19.62 -5.54
C VAL A 87 -2.28 -18.68 -6.70
N THR A 88 -3.33 -18.18 -7.33
CA THR A 88 -3.27 -17.16 -8.36
C THR A 88 -4.09 -15.95 -7.92
N LEU A 89 -3.42 -14.81 -7.81
CA LEU A 89 -4.04 -13.51 -7.52
C LEU A 89 -4.23 -12.75 -8.83
N LYS A 90 -5.43 -12.23 -9.04
CA LYS A 90 -5.76 -11.32 -10.13
C LYS A 90 -5.74 -9.89 -9.58
N VAL A 91 -4.90 -9.04 -10.16
CA VAL A 91 -4.68 -7.66 -9.70
C VAL A 91 -4.86 -6.70 -10.86
N ALA A 92 -5.60 -5.61 -10.66
CA ALA A 92 -5.59 -4.46 -11.56
C ALA A 92 -4.45 -3.53 -11.15
N GLU A 93 -3.49 -3.33 -12.03
CA GLU A 93 -2.44 -2.33 -11.84
C GLU A 93 -3.03 -0.91 -11.98
N PRO A 94 -2.36 0.13 -11.45
CA PRO A 94 -2.76 1.54 -11.61
C PRO A 94 -3.02 1.96 -13.07
N SER A 95 -2.34 1.30 -14.02
CA SER A 95 -2.52 1.50 -15.46
C SER A 95 -3.86 0.99 -15.99
N GLY A 96 -4.66 0.29 -15.18
CA GLY A 96 -5.84 -0.46 -15.59
C GLY A 96 -5.53 -1.83 -16.18
N GLN A 97 -4.25 -2.20 -16.34
CA GLN A 97 -3.89 -3.53 -16.80
C GLN A 97 -4.21 -4.58 -15.73
N ILE A 98 -4.86 -5.66 -16.14
CA ILE A 98 -5.10 -6.82 -15.27
C ILE A 98 -3.95 -7.81 -15.43
N THR A 99 -3.28 -8.14 -14.33
CA THR A 99 -2.22 -9.14 -14.29
C THR A 99 -2.53 -10.26 -13.30
N ASN A 100 -2.01 -11.45 -13.59
CA ASN A 100 -2.08 -12.60 -12.71
C ASN A 100 -0.72 -12.84 -12.07
N LYS A 101 -0.68 -12.99 -10.74
CA LYS A 101 0.52 -13.37 -9.98
C LYS A 101 0.26 -14.72 -9.33
N SER A 102 1.10 -15.71 -9.62
CA SER A 102 0.93 -17.07 -9.08
C SER A 102 2.13 -17.49 -8.25
N PHE A 103 1.86 -18.24 -7.18
CA PHE A 103 2.88 -18.78 -6.30
C PHE A 103 2.41 -20.10 -5.69
N GLU A 104 3.37 -20.91 -5.24
CA GLU A 104 3.11 -22.22 -4.63
C GLU A 104 3.47 -22.21 -3.16
N MET A 105 2.73 -23.00 -2.39
CA MET A 105 3.00 -23.20 -0.97
C MET A 105 2.63 -24.61 -0.52
N THR A 106 3.22 -25.03 0.59
CA THR A 106 2.83 -26.28 1.25
C THR A 106 1.41 -26.19 1.81
N VAL A 107 0.75 -27.33 2.01
CA VAL A 107 -0.58 -27.37 2.61
C VAL A 107 -0.65 -26.69 3.99
N PRO A 108 0.32 -26.86 4.92
CA PRO A 108 0.33 -26.12 6.19
C PRO A 108 0.45 -24.61 6.01
N GLN A 109 1.27 -24.14 5.07
CA GLN A 109 1.38 -22.70 4.76
C GLN A 109 0.06 -22.16 4.24
N PHE A 110 -0.65 -22.91 3.37
CA PHE A 110 -1.97 -22.49 2.87
C PHE A 110 -3.02 -22.41 3.96
N LYS A 111 -3.02 -23.35 4.91
CA LYS A 111 -3.93 -23.28 6.07
C LYS A 111 -3.70 -22.00 6.87
N ASN A 112 -2.44 -21.65 7.14
CA ASN A 112 -2.10 -20.41 7.83
C ASN A 112 -2.50 -19.17 7.01
N PHE A 113 -2.18 -19.14 5.72
CA PHE A 113 -2.55 -18.06 4.81
C PHE A 113 -4.06 -17.82 4.80
N SER A 114 -4.87 -18.88 4.67
CA SER A 114 -6.34 -18.75 4.66
C SER A 114 -6.90 -18.21 5.98
N ARG A 115 -6.26 -18.54 7.11
CA ARG A 115 -6.66 -18.02 8.43
C ARG A 115 -6.36 -16.53 8.52
N GLN A 116 -5.14 -16.13 8.18
CA GLN A 116 -4.75 -14.71 8.19
C GLN A 116 -5.62 -13.88 7.26
N PHE A 117 -5.98 -14.42 6.08
CA PHE A 117 -6.87 -13.73 5.15
C PHE A 117 -8.27 -13.48 5.73
N LYS A 118 -8.81 -14.44 6.50
CA LYS A 118 -10.09 -14.28 7.21
C LYS A 118 -10.00 -13.28 8.36
N GLU A 119 -8.89 -13.28 9.09
CA GLU A 119 -8.64 -12.30 10.16
C GLU A 119 -8.56 -10.89 9.58
N MET A 120 -7.88 -10.70 8.45
CA MET A 120 -7.85 -9.41 7.73
C MET A 120 -9.24 -8.97 7.29
N ALA A 121 -10.04 -9.87 6.70
CA ALA A 121 -11.40 -9.56 6.30
C ALA A 121 -12.28 -9.11 7.48
N ALA A 122 -12.19 -9.79 8.62
CA ALA A 122 -12.93 -9.43 9.82
C ALA A 122 -12.56 -8.04 10.36
N VAL A 123 -11.29 -7.63 10.28
CA VAL A 123 -10.87 -6.28 10.68
C VAL A 123 -11.46 -5.22 9.75
N LEU A 124 -11.47 -5.48 8.44
CA LEU A 124 -12.02 -4.56 7.45
C LEU A 124 -13.55 -4.39 7.56
N GLU A 125 -14.27 -5.41 8.01
CA GLU A 125 -15.72 -5.35 8.25
C GLU A 125 -16.12 -4.57 9.51
N THR A 126 -15.17 -4.33 10.42
CA THR A 126 -15.43 -3.65 11.71
C THR A 126 -15.29 -2.12 11.67
N VAL A 127 -15.12 -1.53 10.49
CA VAL A 127 -14.97 -0.08 10.27
C VAL A 127 -16.23 0.53 9.68
#